data_AF-A0A075H322-F1
#
_entry.id   AF-A0A075H322-F1
#
_cell.length_a   1.000
_cell.length_b   1.000
_cell.length_c   1.000
_cell.angle_alpha   90.00
_cell.angle_beta   90.00
_cell.angle_gamma   90.00
#
_symmetry.space_group_name_H-M   'P 1'
#
loop_
_entity.id
_entity.type
_entity.pdbx_description
1 polymer ?
#
loop_
_entity_poly.entity_id
_entity_poly.type
_entity_poly.pdbx_seq_one_letter_code
_entity_poly.pdbx_strand_id
1 'polypeptide(L)' 'MINYAQISQMIASKHEVDYDEIWSFASEIHKFLGNRPKLFPGFIGGHCVIPNLDLIHDKTLDEIKKMNSLYSRKIKK' A
#
# COMPACT_ATOMS: atom_id res chain seq x y z
N MET A 1 0.03 -6.92 0.26
CA MET A 1 0.11 -6.04 -0.94
C MET A 1 0.45 -4.62 -0.51
N ILE A 2 1.65 -4.14 -0.82
CA ILE A 2 2.14 -2.81 -0.40
C ILE A 2 1.36 -1.65 -1.06
N ASN A 3 0.96 -1.78 -2.33
CA ASN A 3 0.18 -0.74 -3.03
C ASN A 3 -1.20 -0.51 -2.41
N TYR A 4 -1.90 -1.58 -2.02
CA TYR A 4 -3.16 -1.49 -1.29
C TYR A 4 -2.99 -0.74 0.04
N ALA A 5 -1.91 -1.03 0.77
CA ALA A 5 -1.59 -0.35 2.01
C ALA A 5 -1.32 1.15 1.78
N GLN A 6 -0.56 1.50 0.73
CA GLN A 6 -0.32 2.89 0.34
C GLN A 6 -1.63 3.66 0.10
N ILE A 7 -2.56 3.09 -0.69
CA ILE A 7 -3.87 3.70 -0.95
C ILE A 7 -4.65 3.88 0.35
N SER A 8 -4.74 2.81 1.15
CA SER A 8 -5.49 2.80 2.41
C SER A 8 -4.96 3.88 3.37
N GLN A 9 -3.64 4.04 3.47
CA GLN A 9 -3.04 5.08 4.30
C GLN A 9 -3.31 6.48 3.75
N MET A 10 -3.21 6.70 2.44
CA MET A 10 -3.54 8.02 1.87
C MET A 10 -5.00 8.42 2.11
N ILE A 11 -5.92 7.46 2.11
CA ILE A 11 -7.34 7.69 2.43
C ILE A 11 -7.50 8.01 3.92
N ALA A 12 -6.89 7.20 4.80
CA ALA A 12 -6.91 7.42 6.24
C ALA A 12 -6.39 8.83 6.59
N SER A 13 -5.22 9.23 6.05
CA SER A 13 -4.66 10.56 6.24
C SER A 13 -5.53 11.69 5.68
N LYS A 14 -6.25 11.46 4.56
CA LYS A 14 -7.15 12.47 3.97
C LYS A 14 -8.35 12.76 4.89
N HIS A 15 -8.82 11.74 5.60
CA HIS A 15 -9.98 11.82 6.49
C HIS A 15 -9.60 11.95 7.97
N GLU A 16 -8.32 12.19 8.26
CA GLU A 16 -7.80 12.33 9.63
C GLU A 16 -8.13 11.11 10.53
N VAL A 17 -8.18 9.92 9.94
CA VAL A 17 -8.40 8.65 10.63
C VAL A 17 -7.07 7.97 10.91
N ASP A 18 -6.94 7.33 12.08
CA ASP A 18 -5.77 6.51 12.40
C ASP A 18 -5.76 5.24 11.53
N TYR A 19 -4.69 5.11 10.73
CA TYR A 19 -4.46 3.94 9.90
C TYR A 19 -4.33 2.66 10.74
N ASP A 20 -3.65 2.72 11.89
CA ASP A 20 -3.41 1.55 12.74
C ASP A 20 -4.69 1.09 13.43
N GLU A 21 -5.59 2.01 13.76
CA GLU A 21 -6.92 1.71 14.29
C GLU A 21 -7.75 0.90 13.28
N ILE A 22 -7.78 1.31 12.00
CA ILE A 22 -8.48 0.56 10.92
C ILE A 22 -7.94 -0.88 10.83
N TRP A 23 -6.63 -1.06 10.98
CA TRP A 23 -6.00 -2.38 10.92
C TRP A 23 -6.18 -3.21 12.19
N SER A 24 -6.58 -2.62 13.31
CA SER A 24 -6.86 -3.36 14.55
C SER A 24 -8.01 -4.36 14.35
N PHE A 25 -9.08 -3.93 13.69
CA PHE A 25 -10.22 -4.78 13.32
C PHE A 25 -9.81 -5.94 12.40
N ALA A 26 -9.02 -5.65 11.36
CA ALA A 26 -8.52 -6.70 10.46
C ALA A 26 -7.59 -7.69 11.18
N SER A 27 -6.80 -7.20 12.14
CA SER A 27 -5.88 -8.01 12.95
C SER A 27 -6.64 -8.97 13.88
N GLU A 28 -7.78 -8.55 14.41
CA GLU A 28 -8.66 -9.41 15.20
C GLU A 28 -9.20 -10.58 14.36
N ILE A 29 -9.74 -10.30 13.17
CA ILE A 29 -10.20 -11.34 12.24
C ILE A 29 -9.04 -12.28 11.86
N HIS A 30 -7.87 -11.73 11.58
CA HIS A 30 -6.69 -12.51 11.21
C HIS A 30 -6.24 -13.47 12.31
N LYS A 31 -6.35 -13.08 13.58
CA LYS A 31 -6.04 -13.94 14.73
C LYS A 31 -6.85 -15.25 14.71
N PHE A 32 -8.10 -15.19 14.27
CA PHE A 32 -8.99 -16.36 14.24
C PHE A 32 -9.01 -17.08 12.89
N LEU A 33 -8.94 -16.35 11.77
CA LEU A 33 -9.10 -16.92 10.42
C LEU A 33 -7.80 -17.04 9.61
N GLY A 34 -6.70 -16.41 10.05
CA GLY A 34 -5.40 -16.47 9.36
C GLY A 34 -5.35 -15.81 7.98
N ASN A 35 -6.42 -15.13 7.53
CA ASN A 35 -6.61 -14.73 6.12
C ASN A 35 -6.54 -13.20 5.84
N ARG A 36 -6.22 -12.38 6.86
CA ARG A 36 -6.17 -10.91 6.78
C ARG A 36 -4.91 -10.32 7.45
N PRO A 37 -3.69 -10.64 7.00
CA PRO A 37 -2.48 -10.11 7.62
C PRO A 37 -2.45 -8.57 7.59
N LYS A 38 -1.93 -7.94 8.65
CA LYS A 38 -1.74 -6.48 8.70
C LYS A 38 -0.80 -6.06 7.57
N LEU A 39 -1.22 -5.07 6.78
CA LEU A 39 -0.40 -4.54 5.69
C LEU A 39 0.26 -3.23 6.11
N PHE A 40 1.56 -3.15 5.84
CA PHE A 40 2.37 -1.97 6.16
C PHE A 40 2.50 -1.09 4.92
N PRO A 41 2.06 0.18 4.98
CA PRO A 41 2.20 1.11 3.89
C PRO A 41 3.64 1.61 3.85
N GLY A 42 4.21 1.75 2.67
CA GLY A 42 5.61 2.10 2.52
C GLY A 42 5.96 2.37 1.07
N PHE A 43 7.04 3.12 0.84
CA PHE A 43 7.55 3.31 -0.51
C PHE A 43 8.12 1.98 -1.03
N ILE A 44 7.70 1.58 -2.23
CA ILE A 44 8.25 0.43 -2.94
C ILE A 44 9.58 0.87 -3.55
N GLY A 45 10.67 0.60 -2.84
CA GLY A 45 12.04 0.81 -3.33
C GLY A 45 12.61 -0.44 -3.98
N GLY A 46 13.94 -0.44 -4.13
CA GLY A 46 14.71 -1.56 -4.68
C GLY A 46 14.59 -1.71 -6.19
N HIS A 47 15.18 -2.78 -6.72
CA HIS A 47 15.36 -3.00 -8.16
C HIS A 47 14.44 -4.08 -8.75
N CYS A 48 13.64 -4.77 -7.94
CA CYS A 48 12.79 -5.86 -8.44
C CYS A 48 11.43 -5.36 -8.85
N VAL A 49 10.61 -4.91 -7.89
CA VAL A 49 9.19 -4.71 -8.13
C VAL A 49 8.95 -3.64 -9.20
N ILE A 50 9.45 -2.41 -9.01
CA ILE A 50 9.20 -1.30 -9.94
C ILE A 50 9.80 -1.56 -11.33
N PRO A 51 11.08 -1.95 -11.47
CA PRO A 51 11.66 -2.22 -12.79
C PRO A 51 11.02 -3.41 -13.51
N ASN A 52 10.62 -4.47 -12.79
CA ASN A 52 9.98 -5.62 -13.43
C ASN A 52 8.62 -5.25 -14.06
N LEU A 53 7.93 -4.22 -13.54
CA LEU A 53 6.69 -3.74 -14.16
C LEU A 53 6.93 -3.12 -15.55
N ASP A 54 8.13 -2.58 -15.82
CA ASP A 54 8.47 -2.05 -17.14
C ASP A 54 8.59 -3.16 -18.21
N LEU A 55 8.87 -4.40 -17.78
CA LEU A 55 9.03 -5.56 -18.67
C LEU A 55 7.71 -6.20 -19.10
N ILE A 56 6.64 -6.01 -18.33
CA ILE A 56 5.37 -6.71 -18.54
C ILE A 56 4.47 -5.96 -19.55
N HIS A 57 4.74 -4.67 -19.79
CA HIS A 57 3.98 -3.80 -20.71
C HIS A 57 2.46 -3.82 -20.47
N ASP A 58 2.04 -3.92 -19.21
CA ASP A 58 0.63 -3.93 -18.80
C ASP A 58 0.24 -2.58 -18.19
N LYS A 59 -0.73 -1.91 -18.81
CA LYS A 59 -1.21 -0.59 -18.38
C LYS A 59 -1.82 -0.58 -16.98
N THR A 60 -2.41 -1.68 -16.55
CA THR A 60 -2.99 -1.82 -15.20
C THR A 60 -1.86 -1.90 -14.18
N LEU A 61 -0.81 -2.64 -14.49
CA LEU A 61 0.36 -2.73 -13.62
C LEU A 61 1.16 -1.41 -13.55
N ASP A 62 1.13 -0.59 -14.60
CA ASP A 62 1.72 0.75 -14.56
C ASP A 62 1.10 1.65 -13.48
N GLU A 63 -0.16 1.42 -13.09
CA GLU A 63 -0.79 2.13 -11.97
C GLU A 63 -0.04 1.90 -10.65
N ILE A 64 0.61 0.75 -10.46
CA ILE A 64 1.42 0.48 -9.26
C ILE A 64 2.58 1.49 -9.17
N LYS A 65 3.24 1.79 -10.30
CA LYS A 65 4.35 2.77 -10.37
C LYS A 65 3.87 4.19 -10.12
N LYS A 66 2.73 4.56 -10.70
CA LYS A 66 2.10 5.88 -10.51
C LYS A 66 1.73 6.10 -9.05
N MET A 67 1.08 5.11 -8.44
CA MET A 67 0.69 5.13 -7.03
C MET A 67 1.89 5.20 -6.09
N ASN A 68 2.94 4.42 -6.36
CA ASN A 68 4.17 4.46 -5.55
C ASN A 68 4.84 5.85 -5.60
N SER A 69 4.85 6.48 -6.78
CA SER A 69 5.37 7.84 -6.98
C SER A 69 4.52 8.91 -6.29
N LEU A 70 3.18 8.78 -6.32
CA LEU A 70 2.25 9.64 -5.60
C LEU A 70 2.45 9.54 -4.09
N TYR A 71 2.54 8.32 -3.57
CA TYR A 71 2.75 8.03 -2.16
C TYR A 71 4.07 8.62 -1.65
N SER A 72 5.17 8.46 -2.41
CA SER A 72 6.48 9.03 -2.07
C SER A 72 6.42 10.55 -1.89
N ARG A 73 5.67 11.26 -2.74
CA ARG A 73 5.51 12.72 -2.65
C ARG A 73 4.71 13.17 -1.43
N LYS A 74 3.73 12.36 -0.98
CA LYS A 74 2.92 12.68 0.20
C LYS A 74 3.64 12.41 1.52
N ILE A 75 4.47 11.37 1.58
CA ILE A 75 5.19 10.96 2.79
C ILE A 75 6.44 11.84 3.04
N LYS A 76 7.02 12.45 2.00
CA LYS A 76 8.19 13.36 2.12
C LYS A 76 7.85 14.76 2.65
N LYS A 77 6.68 14.96 3.25
CA LYS A 77 6.29 16.22 3.90
C LYS A 77 6.44 16.13 5.40
#